data_AF-A0AAV3PZJ9-F1
#
_entry.id   AF-A0AAV3PZJ9-F1
#
_cell.length_a   1.000
_cell.length_b   1.000
_cell.length_c   1.000
_cell.angle_alpha   90.00
_cell.angle_beta   90.00
_cell.angle_gamma   90.00
#
_symmetry.space_group_name_H-M   'P 1'
#
loop_
_entity.id
_entity.type
_entity.pdbx_description
1 polymer ?
#
loop_
_entity_poly.entity_id
_entity_poly.type
_entity_poly.pdbx_seq_one_letter_code
_entity_poly.pdbx_strand_id
1 'polypeptide(L)'
;MLVKHNLNGKFYVVAESRLSELPVEKSKKCQTNAAAKEPKAAGSKTKTSTNNNTYIIVEKFSGASLVGKKYVPLFDYFKELSDVAFKVVADDYVTSDSGTGIVHCAPAFGEDDYRVCIENGIINKGENLIVAVDDDGCFTQKITDFKKRCVKDADKDIIQAVKENRRLVKPGSFMHSYPFCWRSDTPLIYRAVPSWFVAVEKIKDQLLENNHETYWVPDFVKVKYISAIK
;
A
#
# COMPACT_ATOMS: atom_id res chain seq x y z
N MET A 1 12.08 -13.89 -0.79
CA MET A 1 13.53 -14.13 -0.77
C MET A 1 14.20 -13.24 0.23
N LEU A 2 15.29 -13.71 0.84
CA LEU A 2 16.19 -12.88 1.64
C LEU A 2 17.37 -12.43 0.79
N VAL A 3 17.57 -11.11 0.74
CA VAL A 3 18.59 -10.47 -0.08
C VAL A 3 19.45 -9.59 0.81
N LYS A 4 20.77 -9.70 0.69
CA LYS A 4 21.74 -8.85 1.38
C LYS A 4 22.31 -7.82 0.42
N HIS A 5 22.37 -6.57 0.84
CA HIS A 5 23.00 -5.52 0.06
C HIS A 5 24.51 -5.49 0.33
N ASN A 6 25.31 -5.42 -0.73
CA ASN A 6 26.76 -5.61 -0.66
C ASN A 6 27.51 -4.50 0.09
N LEU A 7 27.08 -3.23 -0.06
CA LEU A 7 27.76 -2.08 0.55
C LEU A 7 27.36 -1.83 2.02
N ASN A 8 26.05 -1.85 2.32
CA ASN A 8 25.55 -1.49 3.65
C ASN A 8 25.31 -2.70 4.57
N GLY A 9 25.42 -3.93 4.05
CA GLY A 9 25.23 -5.17 4.81
C GLY A 9 23.80 -5.44 5.28
N LYS A 10 22.81 -4.61 4.89
CA LYS A 10 21.42 -4.75 5.30
C LYS A 10 20.74 -5.91 4.58
N PHE A 11 19.79 -6.52 5.27
CA PHE A 11 18.96 -7.60 4.74
C PHE A 11 17.57 -7.07 4.37
N TYR A 12 17.05 -7.57 3.26
CA TYR A 12 15.74 -7.22 2.71
C TYR A 12 14.96 -8.49 2.38
N VAL A 13 13.66 -8.45 2.62
CA VAL A 13 12.73 -9.50 2.18
C VAL A 13 11.89 -8.97 1.02
N VAL A 14 12.00 -9.61 -0.14
CA VAL A 14 11.31 -9.18 -1.38
C VAL A 14 10.85 -10.40 -2.17
N ALA A 15 9.76 -10.27 -2.94
CA ALA A 15 9.33 -11.25 -3.93
C ALA A 15 10.37 -11.45 -5.05
N GLU A 16 10.45 -12.66 -5.61
CA GLU A 16 11.42 -13.01 -6.67
C GLU A 16 11.36 -12.06 -7.86
N SER A 17 10.15 -11.79 -8.34
CA SER A 17 9.89 -10.93 -9.50
C SER A 17 10.29 -9.47 -9.29
N ARG A 18 10.56 -9.04 -8.06
CA ARG A 18 10.76 -7.64 -7.68
C ARG A 18 12.21 -7.33 -7.25
N LEU A 19 13.17 -8.21 -7.51
CA LEU A 19 14.59 -7.98 -7.17
C LEU A 19 15.16 -6.70 -7.82
N SER A 20 14.70 -6.35 -9.03
CA SER A 20 15.14 -5.17 -9.78
C SER A 20 14.66 -3.83 -9.19
N GLU A 21 13.68 -3.85 -8.30
CA GLU A 21 13.04 -2.64 -7.76
C GLU A 21 13.74 -2.11 -6.51
N LEU A 22 14.60 -2.94 -5.92
CA LEU A 22 15.44 -2.57 -4.79
C LEU A 22 16.35 -1.38 -5.14
N PRO A 23 16.58 -0.45 -4.20
CA PRO A 23 17.35 0.75 -4.47
C PRO A 23 18.80 0.42 -4.84
N VAL A 24 19.31 1.00 -5.92
CA VAL A 24 20.72 0.91 -6.27
C VAL A 24 21.43 2.12 -5.69
N GLU A 25 22.21 1.94 -4.63
CA GLU A 25 23.11 3.01 -4.17
C GLU A 25 24.19 3.23 -5.22
N LYS A 26 24.20 4.42 -5.85
CA LYS A 26 25.34 4.87 -6.63
C LYS A 26 26.41 5.32 -5.63
N SER A 27 27.65 4.83 -5.77
CA SER A 27 28.77 5.37 -5.02
C SER A 27 28.81 6.89 -5.23
N LYS A 28 28.89 7.66 -4.14
CA LYS A 28 29.09 9.12 -4.22
C LYS A 28 30.42 9.36 -4.94
N LYS A 29 30.39 9.67 -6.23
CA LYS A 29 31.54 10.27 -6.92
C LYS A 29 31.76 11.65 -6.30
N CYS A 30 32.96 11.84 -5.75
CA CYS A 30 33.50 13.14 -5.37
C CYS A 30 33.44 14.06 -6.60
N GLN A 31 32.64 15.13 -6.55
CA GLN A 31 32.60 16.11 -7.61
C GLN A 31 33.77 17.07 -7.44
N THR A 32 34.78 16.93 -8.28
CA THR A 32 35.69 18.04 -8.63
C THR A 32 35.20 18.67 -9.92
N ASN A 33 34.98 19.97 -9.88
CA ASN A 33 34.51 20.79 -11.01
C ASN A 33 35.60 20.93 -12.07
N ALA A 34 35.26 20.71 -13.35
CA ALA A 34 35.87 21.41 -14.48
C ALA A 34 34.95 21.30 -15.72
N ALA A 35 34.74 22.46 -16.37
CA ALA A 35 33.82 22.70 -17.47
C ALA A 35 34.41 22.33 -18.85
N ALA A 36 33.58 21.87 -19.79
CA ALA A 36 33.69 22.15 -21.24
C ALA A 36 32.44 21.70 -22.03
N LYS A 37 32.21 22.36 -23.17
CA LYS A 37 31.01 22.47 -24.02
C LYS A 37 30.62 21.21 -24.85
N GLU A 38 29.31 21.15 -25.17
CA GLU A 38 28.51 20.36 -26.15
C GLU A 38 29.04 20.33 -27.62
N PRO A 39 28.54 19.50 -28.61
CA PRO A 39 27.11 19.11 -28.83
C PRO A 39 26.72 17.75 -29.51
N LYS A 40 25.40 17.43 -29.40
CA LYS A 40 24.42 16.71 -30.29
C LYS A 40 24.66 15.28 -30.84
N ALA A 41 23.71 14.35 -30.60
CA ALA A 41 22.96 13.58 -31.62
C ALA A 41 21.93 12.58 -31.01
N ALA A 42 20.91 12.26 -31.80
CA ALA A 42 19.70 11.48 -31.50
C ALA A 42 19.92 9.96 -31.32
N GLY A 43 18.98 9.28 -30.64
CA GLY A 43 18.79 7.83 -30.79
C GLY A 43 18.27 7.09 -29.55
N SER A 44 17.07 6.52 -29.67
CA SER A 44 16.61 5.26 -29.04
C SER A 44 16.69 5.11 -27.51
N LYS A 45 15.53 5.15 -26.83
CA LYS A 45 15.42 4.72 -25.43
C LYS A 45 15.47 3.19 -25.34
N THR A 46 16.68 2.66 -25.34
CA THR A 46 17.02 1.27 -25.08
C THR A 46 16.86 0.96 -23.59
N LYS A 47 16.11 -0.11 -23.28
CA LYS A 47 16.05 -0.78 -21.97
C LYS A 47 17.46 -0.94 -21.39
N THR A 48 17.77 -0.21 -20.32
CA THR A 48 19.08 -0.33 -19.67
C THR A 48 19.04 -1.46 -18.65
N SER A 49 19.85 -2.47 -18.96
CA SER A 49 20.11 -3.71 -18.28
C SER A 49 20.58 -3.57 -16.82
N THR A 50 20.02 -4.45 -16.00
CA THR A 50 20.26 -4.73 -14.57
C THR A 50 21.74 -4.89 -14.21
N ASN A 51 22.22 -4.12 -13.21
CA ASN A 51 23.51 -4.37 -12.55
C ASN A 51 23.36 -5.49 -11.50
N ASN A 52 23.75 -6.71 -11.87
CA ASN A 52 23.70 -7.92 -11.03
C ASN A 52 24.67 -7.95 -9.83
N ASN A 53 25.29 -6.83 -9.42
CA ASN A 53 26.39 -6.85 -8.45
C ASN A 53 26.13 -6.06 -7.15
N THR A 54 24.92 -5.54 -6.95
CA THR A 54 24.59 -4.74 -5.75
C THR A 54 24.02 -5.59 -4.60
N TYR A 55 23.41 -6.73 -4.93
CA TYR A 55 22.64 -7.54 -4.02
C TYR A 55 23.00 -9.02 -4.16
N ILE A 56 23.20 -9.70 -3.03
CA ILE A 56 23.44 -11.15 -2.96
C ILE A 56 22.18 -11.82 -2.41
N ILE A 57 21.69 -12.83 -3.12
CA ILE A 57 20.60 -13.68 -2.63
C ILE A 57 21.18 -14.60 -1.56
N VAL A 58 20.66 -14.49 -0.34
CA VAL A 58 21.09 -15.30 0.80
C VAL A 58 20.27 -16.58 0.85
N GLU A 59 18.95 -16.46 0.68
CA GLU A 59 18.03 -17.58 0.82
C GLU A 59 16.74 -17.36 0.01
N LYS A 60 16.19 -18.46 -0.50
CA LYS A 60 14.85 -18.52 -1.09
C LYS A 60 13.95 -19.37 -0.20
N PHE A 61 12.77 -18.87 0.12
CA PHE A 61 11.78 -19.55 0.94
C PHE A 61 10.36 -19.25 0.45
N SER A 62 9.42 -20.13 0.78
CA SER A 62 8.00 -19.93 0.50
C SER A 62 7.41 -18.82 1.37
N GLY A 63 6.46 -18.04 0.84
CA GLY A 63 5.74 -17.03 1.61
C GLY A 63 5.05 -17.59 2.85
N ALA A 64 4.56 -18.84 2.77
CA ALA A 64 3.95 -19.56 3.89
C ALA A 64 4.89 -19.68 5.11
N SER A 65 6.21 -19.75 4.89
CA SER A 65 7.19 -19.83 5.98
C SER A 65 7.32 -18.53 6.80
N LEU A 66 6.84 -17.41 6.26
CA LEU A 66 6.85 -16.13 6.95
C LEU A 66 5.64 -15.95 7.87
N VAL A 67 4.54 -16.65 7.61
CA VAL A 67 3.28 -16.51 8.35
C VAL A 67 3.51 -16.76 9.84
N GLY A 68 2.99 -15.87 10.67
CA GLY A 68 3.16 -15.90 12.13
C GLY A 68 4.46 -15.28 12.66
N LYS A 69 5.45 -14.96 11.80
CA LYS A 69 6.65 -14.24 12.26
C LYS A 69 6.28 -12.84 12.75
N LYS A 70 6.73 -12.50 13.97
CA LYS A 70 6.56 -11.15 14.53
C LYS A 70 7.55 -10.17 13.92
N TYR A 71 7.14 -8.92 13.77
CA TYR A 71 7.98 -7.83 13.31
C TYR A 71 7.86 -6.61 14.24
N VAL A 72 8.85 -5.72 14.18
CA VAL A 72 8.82 -4.46 14.93
C VAL A 72 8.04 -3.42 14.12
N PRO A 73 6.95 -2.83 14.66
CA PRO A 73 6.20 -1.81 13.93
C PRO A 73 7.03 -0.57 13.61
N LEU A 74 6.55 0.23 12.66
CA LEU A 74 7.21 1.49 12.27
C LEU A 74 7.13 2.54 13.38
N PHE A 75 6.01 2.58 14.09
CA PHE A 75 5.74 3.49 15.19
C PHE A 75 5.24 2.73 16.41
N ASP A 76 5.44 3.34 17.58
CA ASP A 76 5.22 2.70 18.87
C ASP A 76 3.83 2.96 19.46
N TYR A 77 2.95 3.67 18.74
CA TYR A 77 1.65 4.15 19.24
C TYR A 77 0.63 3.06 19.60
N PHE A 78 0.82 1.84 19.09
CA PHE A 78 -0.11 0.71 19.26
C PHE A 78 0.58 -0.54 19.80
N LYS A 79 1.68 -0.35 20.55
CA LYS A 79 2.47 -1.46 21.12
C LYS A 79 1.65 -2.41 21.99
N GLU A 80 0.60 -1.92 22.62
CA GLU A 80 -0.31 -2.72 23.44
C GLU A 80 -0.98 -3.87 22.66
N LEU A 81 -1.03 -3.80 21.32
CA LEU A 81 -1.55 -4.88 20.49
C LEU A 81 -0.52 -5.96 20.16
N SER A 82 0.73 -5.87 20.65
CA SER A 82 1.84 -6.74 20.23
C SER A 82 1.64 -8.24 20.49
N ASP A 83 0.70 -8.58 21.37
CA ASP A 83 0.38 -9.97 21.67
C ASP A 83 -0.33 -10.63 20.48
N VAL A 84 -1.21 -9.89 19.81
CA VAL A 84 -2.09 -10.39 18.73
C VAL A 84 -1.67 -9.86 17.35
N ALA A 85 -1.21 -8.61 17.29
CA ALA A 85 -0.83 -7.89 16.08
C ALA A 85 0.70 -7.97 15.79
N PHE A 86 1.13 -7.22 14.77
CA PHE A 86 2.53 -7.16 14.30
C PHE A 86 3.13 -8.52 13.94
N LYS A 87 2.32 -9.37 13.31
CA LYS A 87 2.72 -10.66 12.73
C LYS A 87 2.45 -10.66 11.24
N VAL A 88 3.17 -11.49 10.49
CA VAL A 88 2.90 -11.71 9.07
C VAL A 88 1.67 -12.61 8.93
N VAL A 89 0.77 -12.20 8.04
CA VAL A 89 -0.43 -12.96 7.63
C VAL A 89 -0.34 -13.21 6.12
N ALA A 90 -1.05 -14.24 5.65
CA ALA A 90 -1.15 -14.56 4.23
C ALA A 90 -2.59 -14.34 3.75
N ASP A 91 -2.72 -13.84 2.54
CA ASP A 91 -3.97 -13.76 1.78
C ASP A 91 -3.64 -13.78 0.28
N ASP A 92 -4.63 -14.15 -0.53
CA ASP A 92 -4.50 -14.30 -1.98
C ASP A 92 -4.67 -12.98 -2.75
N TYR A 93 -5.10 -11.89 -2.10
CA TYR A 93 -5.23 -10.58 -2.75
C TYR A 93 -3.88 -9.94 -3.14
N VAL A 94 -2.77 -10.40 -2.55
CA VAL A 94 -1.45 -9.83 -2.77
C VAL A 94 -0.87 -10.30 -4.11
N THR A 95 -0.75 -9.38 -5.05
CA THR A 95 -0.21 -9.63 -6.38
C THR A 95 1.31 -9.35 -6.46
N SER A 96 1.95 -9.89 -7.49
CA SER A 96 3.40 -9.76 -7.73
C SER A 96 3.77 -8.69 -8.78
N ASP A 97 2.78 -7.94 -9.25
CA ASP A 97 2.89 -6.90 -10.28
C ASP A 97 3.32 -5.54 -9.69
N SER A 98 2.95 -5.24 -8.45
CA SER A 98 3.22 -3.96 -7.79
C SER A 98 3.88 -4.11 -6.41
N GLY A 99 4.58 -3.06 -5.96
CA GLY A 99 5.22 -3.02 -4.65
C GLY A 99 6.37 -4.01 -4.49
N THR A 100 6.43 -4.66 -3.32
CA THR A 100 7.51 -5.60 -2.92
C THR A 100 7.03 -7.04 -2.77
N GLY A 101 5.72 -7.29 -2.93
CA GLY A 101 5.05 -8.54 -2.57
C GLY A 101 4.78 -8.71 -1.06
N ILE A 102 4.99 -7.65 -0.27
CA ILE A 102 4.56 -7.56 1.13
C ILE A 102 3.72 -6.29 1.26
N VAL A 103 2.49 -6.43 1.74
CA VAL A 103 1.54 -5.32 1.87
C VAL A 103 1.42 -4.92 3.34
N HIS A 104 1.40 -3.61 3.59
CA HIS A 104 1.07 -3.08 4.91
C HIS A 104 -0.44 -3.16 5.10
N CYS A 105 -0.88 -3.79 6.18
CA CYS A 105 -2.29 -4.00 6.48
C CYS A 105 -2.76 -3.03 7.57
N ALA A 106 -3.79 -2.25 7.26
CA ALA A 106 -4.41 -1.28 8.15
C ALA A 106 -5.95 -1.47 8.15
N PRO A 107 -6.51 -2.27 9.08
CA PRO A 107 -7.89 -2.74 9.01
C PRO A 107 -8.97 -1.65 9.07
N ALA A 108 -8.62 -0.45 9.56
CA ALA A 108 -9.55 0.68 9.60
C ALA A 108 -9.64 1.45 8.27
N PHE A 109 -8.76 1.17 7.31
CA PHE A 109 -8.60 1.96 6.08
C PHE A 109 -8.68 1.13 4.78
N GLY A 110 -8.85 -0.19 4.88
CA GLY A 110 -9.00 -1.08 3.73
C GLY A 110 -9.97 -2.22 4.01
N GLU A 111 -10.79 -2.58 3.02
CA GLU A 111 -11.78 -3.66 3.13
C GLU A 111 -11.09 -5.03 3.20
N ASP A 112 -10.15 -5.30 2.29
CA ASP A 112 -9.35 -6.54 2.31
C ASP A 112 -8.55 -6.65 3.60
N ASP A 113 -7.95 -5.55 4.06
CA ASP A 113 -7.21 -5.49 5.32
C ASP A 113 -8.11 -5.85 6.52
N TYR A 114 -9.34 -5.33 6.54
CA TYR A 114 -10.33 -5.66 7.57
C TYR A 114 -10.69 -7.15 7.56
N ARG A 115 -11.00 -7.71 6.38
CA ARG A 115 -11.32 -9.14 6.20
C ARG A 115 -10.17 -10.04 6.67
N VAL A 116 -8.94 -9.76 6.20
CA VAL A 116 -7.74 -10.55 6.54
C VAL A 116 -7.43 -10.48 8.03
N CYS A 117 -7.56 -9.30 8.64
CA CYS A 117 -7.37 -9.16 10.09
C CYS A 117 -8.40 -9.93 10.91
N ILE A 118 -9.66 -10.03 10.45
CA ILE A 118 -10.68 -10.85 11.11
C ILE A 118 -10.34 -12.34 11.00
N GLU A 119 -10.07 -12.82 9.79
CA GLU A 119 -9.79 -14.24 9.53
C GLU A 119 -8.57 -14.74 10.31
N ASN A 120 -7.58 -13.87 10.54
CA ASN A 120 -6.36 -14.17 11.29
C ASN A 120 -6.44 -13.86 12.80
N GLY A 121 -7.63 -13.52 13.30
CA GLY A 121 -7.90 -13.22 14.71
C GLY A 121 -7.13 -12.02 15.27
N ILE A 122 -6.77 -11.05 14.41
CA ILE A 122 -6.11 -9.80 14.80
C ILE A 122 -7.13 -8.80 15.36
N ILE A 123 -8.32 -8.78 14.75
CA ILE A 123 -9.46 -7.97 15.20
C ILE A 123 -10.69 -8.86 15.29
N ASN A 124 -11.59 -8.53 16.20
CA ASN A 124 -12.89 -9.18 16.29
C ASN A 124 -13.92 -8.36 15.49
N LYS A 125 -14.84 -9.05 14.82
CA LYS A 125 -15.91 -8.40 14.07
C LYS A 125 -16.78 -7.56 15.02
N GLY A 126 -16.80 -6.25 14.79
CA GLY A 126 -17.65 -5.32 15.54
C GLY A 126 -17.08 -4.81 16.87
N GLU A 127 -15.88 -5.24 17.27
CA GLU A 127 -15.26 -4.79 18.53
C GLU A 127 -13.89 -4.14 18.28
N ASN A 128 -13.63 -3.03 18.98
CA ASN A 128 -12.30 -2.42 19.15
C ASN A 128 -11.51 -2.16 17.85
N LEU A 129 -12.19 -1.80 16.76
CA LEU A 129 -11.46 -1.31 15.58
C LEU A 129 -10.78 0.02 15.91
N ILE A 130 -9.46 0.00 15.89
CA ILE A 130 -8.66 1.19 16.18
C ILE A 130 -8.59 2.05 14.93
N VAL A 131 -9.29 3.19 14.98
CA VAL A 131 -9.25 4.20 13.93
C VAL A 131 -8.33 5.33 14.38
N ALA A 132 -7.26 5.55 13.63
CA ALA A 132 -6.23 6.52 13.99
C ALA A 132 -6.56 7.96 13.56
N VAL A 133 -7.64 8.13 12.79
CA VAL A 133 -8.07 9.38 12.14
C VAL A 133 -9.50 9.70 12.56
N ASP A 134 -9.76 10.96 12.88
CA ASP A 134 -11.07 11.48 13.27
C ASP A 134 -11.98 11.76 12.05
N ASP A 135 -13.17 12.32 12.31
CA ASP A 135 -14.18 12.60 11.28
C ASP A 135 -13.77 13.74 10.33
N ASP A 136 -12.86 14.62 10.76
CA ASP A 136 -12.31 15.73 9.97
C ASP A 136 -11.09 15.30 9.13
N GLY A 137 -10.72 14.02 9.15
CA GLY A 137 -9.55 13.51 8.43
C GLY A 137 -8.23 13.89 9.11
N CYS A 138 -8.25 14.22 10.40
CA CYS A 138 -7.09 14.56 11.20
C CYS A 138 -6.68 13.42 12.15
N PHE A 139 -5.40 13.34 12.49
CA PHE A 139 -4.93 12.30 13.40
C PHE A 139 -5.44 12.51 14.83
N THR A 140 -5.90 11.41 15.43
CA THR A 140 -6.38 11.35 16.81
C THR A 140 -5.27 11.58 17.82
N GLN A 141 -5.63 11.77 19.09
CA GLN A 141 -4.67 12.08 20.16
C GLN A 141 -3.64 10.98 20.44
N LYS A 142 -3.93 9.74 20.01
CA LYS A 142 -3.05 8.58 20.20
C LYS A 142 -1.79 8.66 19.33
N ILE A 143 -1.86 9.39 18.22
CA ILE A 143 -0.70 9.72 17.40
C ILE A 143 -0.13 11.03 17.92
N THR A 144 0.92 10.96 18.74
CA THR A 144 1.49 12.13 19.42
C THR A 144 2.17 13.09 18.45
N ASP A 145 2.91 12.56 17.47
CA ASP A 145 3.84 13.36 16.67
C ASP A 145 3.13 14.13 15.55
N PHE A 146 1.94 13.67 15.15
CA PHE A 146 1.12 14.25 14.08
C PHE A 146 -0.27 14.67 14.54
N LYS A 147 -0.47 14.83 15.86
CA LYS A 147 -1.76 15.13 16.49
C LYS A 147 -2.47 16.32 15.82
N LYS A 148 -3.77 16.16 15.52
CA LYS A 148 -4.64 17.17 14.89
C LYS A 148 -4.21 17.65 13.50
N ARG A 149 -3.26 16.97 12.85
CA ARG A 149 -2.90 17.29 11.47
C ARG A 149 -3.73 16.46 10.50
N CYS A 150 -4.13 17.08 9.40
CA CYS A 150 -4.76 16.39 8.28
C CYS A 150 -3.80 15.34 7.71
N VAL A 151 -4.34 14.16 7.38
CA VAL A 151 -3.58 13.01 6.88
C VAL A 151 -2.65 13.36 5.71
N LYS A 152 -3.11 14.18 4.75
CA LYS A 152 -2.32 14.55 3.57
C LYS A 152 -1.20 15.53 3.88
N ASP A 153 -1.41 16.43 4.82
CA ASP A 153 -0.38 17.41 5.21
C ASP A 153 0.76 16.76 5.98
N ALA A 154 0.45 15.69 6.72
CA ALA A 154 1.40 14.96 7.53
C ALA A 154 2.31 14.00 6.74
N ASP A 155 1.99 13.69 5.48
CA ASP A 155 2.75 12.73 4.65
C ASP A 155 4.26 13.05 4.63
N LYS A 156 4.61 14.33 4.46
CA LYS A 156 6.01 14.79 4.42
C LYS A 156 6.73 14.55 5.75
N ASP A 157 6.04 14.80 6.86
CA ASP A 157 6.61 14.68 8.20
C ASP A 157 6.72 13.21 8.62
N ILE A 158 5.77 12.36 8.22
CA ILE A 158 5.84 10.91 8.40
C ILE A 158 7.06 10.35 7.64
N ILE A 159 7.27 10.76 6.38
CA ILE A 159 8.44 10.35 5.60
C ILE A 159 9.73 10.77 6.30
N GLN A 160 9.78 11.99 6.82
CA GLN A 160 10.93 12.51 7.54
C GLN A 160 11.20 11.74 8.84
N ALA A 161 10.17 11.45 9.64
CA ALA A 161 10.30 10.65 10.87
C ALA A 161 10.79 9.22 10.58
N VAL A 162 10.27 8.56 9.54
CA VAL A 162 10.71 7.21 9.14
C VAL A 162 12.16 7.22 8.62
N LYS A 163 12.58 8.32 7.98
CA LYS A 163 13.95 8.54 7.53
C LYS A 163 14.90 8.76 8.71
N GLU A 164 14.52 9.55 9.70
CA GLU A 164 15.29 9.79 10.93
C GLU A 164 15.49 8.50 11.72
N ASN A 165 14.45 7.66 11.78
CA ASN A 165 14.51 6.32 12.37
C ASN A 165 15.29 5.29 11.54
N ARG A 166 15.89 5.69 10.41
CA ARG A 166 16.68 4.84 9.48
C ARG A 166 15.92 3.62 8.93
N ARG A 167 14.59 3.69 8.90
CA ARG A 167 13.68 2.65 8.40
C ARG A 167 13.21 2.89 6.96
N LEU A 168 13.45 4.09 6.42
CA LEU A 168 13.14 4.40 5.02
C LEU A 168 14.17 3.76 4.08
N VAL A 169 13.68 2.94 3.14
CA VAL A 169 14.53 2.25 2.15
C VAL A 169 14.70 3.08 0.88
N LYS A 170 13.59 3.51 0.26
CA LYS A 170 13.59 4.27 -0.99
C LYS A 170 12.37 5.21 -1.00
N PRO A 171 12.56 6.54 -0.97
CA PRO A 171 11.47 7.46 -1.29
C PRO A 171 11.23 7.47 -2.81
N GLY A 172 9.97 7.65 -3.21
CA GLY A 172 9.58 7.75 -4.62
C GLY A 172 8.20 8.40 -4.76
N SER A 173 7.91 8.89 -5.95
CA SER A 173 6.60 9.45 -6.33
C SER A 173 5.94 8.58 -7.38
N PHE A 174 4.64 8.35 -7.24
CA PHE A 174 3.84 7.57 -8.19
C PHE A 174 2.63 8.37 -8.65
N MET A 175 2.39 8.40 -9.95
CA MET A 175 1.22 9.06 -10.53
C MET A 175 0.15 8.00 -10.81
N HIS A 176 -1.00 8.17 -10.20
CA HIS A 176 -2.13 7.26 -10.33
C HIS A 176 -3.45 8.03 -10.18
N SER A 177 -4.53 7.40 -10.62
CA SER A 177 -5.88 7.89 -10.38
C SER A 177 -6.21 7.74 -8.90
N TYR A 178 -6.66 8.82 -8.27
CA TYR A 178 -7.08 8.85 -6.87
C TYR A 178 -8.54 9.32 -6.78
N PRO A 179 -9.37 8.75 -5.88
CA PRO A 179 -10.76 9.16 -5.75
C PRO A 179 -10.87 10.54 -5.07
N PHE A 180 -11.72 11.40 -5.64
CA PHE A 180 -12.03 12.73 -5.12
C PHE A 180 -13.54 12.84 -4.84
N CYS A 181 -13.90 13.71 -3.90
CA CYS A 181 -15.29 14.01 -3.63
C CYS A 181 -15.91 14.66 -4.88
N TRP A 182 -17.00 14.08 -5.37
CA TRP A 182 -17.71 14.55 -6.57
C TRP A 182 -18.28 15.96 -6.48
N ARG A 183 -18.33 16.56 -5.28
CA ARG A 183 -18.87 17.91 -5.03
C ARG A 183 -17.79 18.92 -4.68
N SER A 184 -16.86 18.56 -3.79
CA SER A 184 -15.85 19.50 -3.24
C SER A 184 -14.46 19.33 -3.83
N ASP A 185 -14.24 18.33 -4.69
CA ASP A 185 -12.93 17.97 -5.26
C ASP A 185 -11.85 17.72 -4.20
N THR A 186 -12.25 17.38 -2.98
CA THR A 186 -11.33 17.01 -1.89
C THR A 186 -10.96 15.54 -1.99
N PRO A 187 -9.70 15.15 -1.73
CA PRO A 187 -9.26 13.76 -1.82
C PRO A 187 -10.01 12.88 -0.81
N LEU A 188 -10.57 11.77 -1.27
CA LEU A 188 -11.29 10.82 -0.40
C LEU A 188 -10.32 9.88 0.30
N ILE A 189 -10.68 9.48 1.52
CA ILE A 189 -10.00 8.44 2.28
C ILE A 189 -11.00 7.34 2.63
N TYR A 190 -10.56 6.09 2.55
CA TYR A 190 -11.31 4.97 3.10
C TYR A 190 -11.11 4.95 4.60
N ARG A 191 -12.20 5.00 5.36
CA ARG A 191 -12.18 4.94 6.82
C ARG A 191 -13.39 4.16 7.30
N ALA A 192 -13.18 3.27 8.25
CA ALA A 192 -14.27 2.57 8.91
C ALA A 192 -15.12 3.55 9.73
N VAL A 193 -16.40 3.63 9.40
CA VAL A 193 -17.39 4.49 10.06
C VAL A 193 -18.66 3.70 10.34
N PRO A 194 -19.35 3.95 11.47
CA PRO A 194 -20.68 3.37 11.68
C PRO A 194 -21.65 3.98 10.65
N SER A 195 -22.34 3.15 9.90
CA SER A 195 -23.33 3.56 8.92
C SER A 195 -24.45 2.53 8.79
N TRP A 196 -25.60 2.97 8.30
CA TRP A 196 -26.73 2.11 8.02
C TRP A 196 -26.69 1.69 6.56
N PHE A 197 -26.71 0.37 6.32
CA PHE A 197 -26.67 -0.20 4.99
C PHE A 197 -27.97 -0.94 4.70
N VAL A 198 -28.45 -0.83 3.46
CA VAL A 198 -29.50 -1.68 2.92
C VAL A 198 -28.84 -2.95 2.38
N ALA A 199 -29.36 -4.11 2.74
CA ALA A 199 -28.80 -5.41 2.34
C ALA A 199 -29.12 -5.74 0.86
N VAL A 200 -28.52 -4.98 -0.06
CA VAL A 200 -28.74 -5.10 -1.52
C VAL A 200 -28.33 -6.47 -2.05
N GLU A 201 -27.34 -7.13 -1.43
CA GLU A 201 -26.91 -8.47 -1.80
C GLU A 201 -28.06 -9.49 -1.83
N LYS A 202 -29.05 -9.37 -0.93
CA LYS A 202 -30.19 -10.29 -0.86
C LYS A 202 -31.20 -10.11 -1.99
N ILE A 203 -31.21 -8.94 -2.63
CA ILE A 203 -32.14 -8.59 -3.72
C ILE A 203 -31.45 -8.55 -5.08
N LYS A 204 -30.18 -8.95 -5.14
CA LYS A 204 -29.34 -8.89 -6.35
C LYS A 204 -29.95 -9.65 -7.53
N ASP A 205 -30.46 -10.86 -7.29
CA ASP A 205 -31.07 -11.69 -8.33
C ASP A 205 -32.35 -11.05 -8.87
N GLN A 206 -33.18 -10.50 -7.97
CA GLN A 206 -34.40 -9.78 -8.35
C GLN A 206 -34.10 -8.50 -9.15
N LEU A 207 -33.02 -7.78 -8.81
CA LEU A 207 -32.57 -6.61 -9.57
C LEU A 207 -32.14 -6.98 -11.00
N LEU A 208 -31.48 -8.13 -11.16
CA LEU A 208 -31.07 -8.63 -12.47
C LEU A 208 -32.28 -9.04 -13.31
N GLU A 209 -33.22 -9.79 -12.72
CA GLU A 209 -34.47 -10.21 -13.38
C GLU A 209 -35.28 -9.00 -13.87
N ASN A 210 -35.53 -8.03 -13.00
CA ASN A 210 -36.25 -6.80 -13.36
C ASN A 210 -35.52 -5.98 -14.44
N ASN A 211 -34.18 -5.97 -14.40
CA ASN A 211 -33.39 -5.29 -15.43
C ASN A 211 -33.49 -5.99 -16.80
N HIS A 212 -33.72 -7.31 -16.83
CA HIS A 212 -33.96 -8.03 -18.08
C HIS A 212 -35.27 -7.62 -18.75
N GLU A 213 -36.31 -7.33 -17.97
CA GLU A 213 -37.61 -6.85 -18.46
C GLU A 213 -37.58 -5.37 -18.91
N THR A 214 -36.58 -4.61 -18.48
CA THR A 214 -36.44 -3.19 -18.80
C THR A 214 -35.88 -2.99 -20.21
N TYR A 215 -36.51 -2.08 -20.97
CA TYR A 215 -36.02 -1.61 -22.26
C TYR A 215 -35.11 -0.40 -22.08
N TRP A 216 -33.86 -0.52 -22.55
CA TRP A 216 -32.83 0.51 -22.41
C TRP A 216 -32.52 1.13 -23.76
N VAL A 217 -32.42 2.45 -23.82
CA VAL A 217 -31.93 3.16 -25.00
C VAL A 217 -30.75 4.04 -24.61
N PRO A 218 -29.54 3.83 -25.15
CA PRO A 218 -29.10 2.76 -26.05
C PRO A 218 -28.79 1.42 -25.35
N ASP A 219 -28.83 0.30 -26.08
CA ASP A 219 -28.75 -1.08 -25.55
C ASP A 219 -27.52 -1.36 -24.67
N PHE A 220 -26.36 -0.76 -24.97
CA PHE A 220 -25.13 -1.01 -24.20
C PHE A 220 -25.24 -0.56 -22.74
N VAL A 221 -26.17 0.35 -22.41
CA VAL A 221 -26.40 0.81 -21.03
C VAL A 221 -26.88 -0.34 -20.16
N LYS A 222 -27.72 -1.24 -20.71
CA LYS A 222 -28.17 -2.45 -20.02
C LYS A 222 -27.01 -3.30 -19.54
N VAL A 223 -25.97 -3.47 -20.38
CA VAL A 223 -24.77 -4.25 -20.07
C VAL A 223 -23.95 -3.59 -18.96
N LYS A 224 -23.80 -2.26 -19.00
CA LYS A 224 -23.11 -1.50 -17.94
C LYS A 224 -23.83 -1.65 -16.60
N TYR A 225 -25.17 -1.61 -16.60
CA TYR A 225 -25.96 -1.76 -15.39
C TYR A 225 -25.83 -3.17 -14.79
N ILE A 226 -25.90 -4.21 -15.63
CA ILE A 226 -25.64 -5.60 -15.20
C ILE A 226 -24.24 -5.74 -14.60
N SER A 227 -23.23 -5.11 -15.21
CA SER A 227 -21.86 -5.16 -14.68
C SER A 227 -21.71 -4.44 -13.34
N ALA A 228 -22.56 -3.46 -13.03
CA ALA A 228 -22.51 -2.73 -11.76
C ALA A 228 -23.24 -3.46 -10.63
N ILE A 229 -24.26 -4.28 -10.95
CA ILE A 229 -24.95 -5.11 -9.97
C ILE A 229 -24.12 -6.34 -9.58
N LYS A 230 -23.39 -6.92 -10.55
CA LYS A 230 -22.55 -8.10 -10.35
C LYS A 230 -21.34 -7.81 -9.47
#